data_AF-A0A2V0RA81-F1
#
_entry.id   AF-A0A2V0RA81-F1
#
_cell.length_a   1.000
_cell.length_b   1.000
_cell.length_c   1.000
_cell.angle_alpha   90.00
_cell.angle_beta   90.00
_cell.angle_gamma   90.00
#
_symmetry.space_group_name_H-M   'P 1'
#
loop_
_entity.id
_entity.type
_entity.pdbx_description
1 polymer ?
#
loop_
_entity_poly.entity_id
_entity_poly.type
_entity_poly.pdbx_seq_one_letter_code
_entity_poly.pdbx_strand_id
1 'polypeptide(L)'
;MSIVEQTRSYAVDLADSLLNGFTKQVKGSLQAPNGDENVKVFTAKGGSAVTLRNDTTSAAVIFDPEATLRNGQMSVSVFERDSSDAVIKASRVNIGRSTEEFISAGVLSSGIKVFNSSGVDVIGGTQTAAVLTSVPREISTITSTDVANFCANHERDLASGIVSRDDATMTMVMTDHFGKKMCLARTNTHSNLIKRVWDDGIGDRRNTIGESLGKTAATTNMGGAGTSLRSEATLIADTARTVLDTSVLTDANNPLTLATYMVDFDVYATFESPTTTDTDFTVDFAAFALDAAGAVVGRRDMHDVKAITSGAQLQLSCGGTITSSTVPISRVIVVIDRTLVDQSTLNYTPTRSTNVVAAYEETADIAARPIHVCVLEGLNASATINLNTFAVLTGVPDSTNVFISSSSPSDSEIYDTNSVEIFLRSISRALPRAFTVSGHAAVTKHLTAMYGSEEVSIAFQAMSFESVAKHAQKLRSVAHKAGKELADAMDALEPIVSTSGKIMSMLPGPVGTAGSLMSRGANAYNNMRS
;
A
#
# COMPACT_ATOMS: atom_id res chain seq x y z
N MET A 1 -37.18 -14.52 7.00
CA MET A 1 -36.41 -13.25 7.04
C MET A 1 -36.50 -12.65 5.65
N SER A 2 -36.79 -11.36 5.51
CA SER A 2 -36.87 -10.73 4.19
C SER A 2 -35.48 -10.57 3.57
N ILE A 3 -35.38 -10.49 2.24
CA ILE A 3 -34.10 -10.25 1.52
C ILE A 3 -33.45 -8.94 2.02
N VAL A 4 -34.25 -7.93 2.38
CA VAL A 4 -33.78 -6.65 2.90
C VAL A 4 -33.18 -6.81 4.29
N GLU A 5 -33.83 -7.56 5.19
CA GLU A 5 -33.29 -7.86 6.52
C GLU A 5 -32.01 -8.70 6.46
N GLN A 6 -31.96 -9.69 5.56
CA GLN A 6 -30.76 -10.50 5.32
C GLN A 6 -29.62 -9.64 4.77
N THR A 7 -29.89 -8.80 3.78
CA THR A 7 -28.91 -7.87 3.21
C THR A 7 -28.38 -6.90 4.26
N ARG A 8 -29.25 -6.37 5.12
CA ARG A 8 -28.84 -5.52 6.24
C ARG A 8 -27.96 -6.27 7.22
N SER A 9 -28.39 -7.45 7.68
CA SER A 9 -27.63 -8.24 8.65
C SER A 9 -26.24 -8.54 8.12
N TYR A 10 -26.17 -8.98 6.86
CA TYR A 10 -24.91 -9.21 6.15
C TYR A 10 -24.05 -7.94 6.06
N ALA A 11 -24.63 -6.80 5.65
CA ALA A 11 -23.89 -5.55 5.53
C ALA A 11 -23.33 -5.04 6.87
N VAL A 12 -24.10 -5.20 7.95
CA VAL A 12 -23.67 -4.86 9.31
C VAL A 12 -22.58 -5.81 9.79
N ASP A 13 -22.76 -7.13 9.60
CA ASP A 13 -21.76 -8.13 9.98
C ASP A 13 -20.45 -7.97 9.23
N LEU A 14 -20.53 -7.62 7.95
CA LEU A 14 -19.39 -7.29 7.11
C LEU A 14 -18.74 -5.99 7.60
N ALA A 15 -19.46 -4.88 7.75
CA ALA A 15 -18.91 -3.61 8.23
C ALA A 15 -18.23 -3.75 9.60
N ASP A 16 -18.84 -4.48 10.52
CA ASP A 16 -18.27 -4.80 11.83
C ASP A 16 -16.98 -5.63 11.70
N SER A 17 -16.95 -6.60 10.79
CA SER A 17 -15.72 -7.38 10.53
C SER A 17 -14.59 -6.54 9.94
N LEU A 18 -14.92 -5.51 9.15
CA LEU A 18 -13.94 -4.61 8.54
C LEU A 18 -13.39 -3.60 9.54
N LEU A 19 -14.25 -3.02 10.37
CA LEU A 19 -13.86 -1.98 11.32
C LEU A 19 -13.32 -2.54 12.64
N ASN A 20 -13.72 -3.75 13.00
CA ASN A 20 -13.27 -4.40 14.24
C ASN A 20 -12.36 -5.60 13.97
N GLY A 21 -11.56 -5.55 12.88
CA GLY A 21 -10.63 -6.60 12.50
C GLY A 21 -9.56 -6.93 13.56
N PHE A 22 -9.33 -6.07 14.54
CA PHE A 22 -8.49 -6.40 15.70
C PHE A 22 -9.12 -7.45 16.62
N THR A 23 -10.44 -7.39 16.85
CA THR A 23 -11.15 -8.28 17.79
C THR A 23 -11.88 -9.39 17.05
N LYS A 24 -12.63 -9.07 16.00
CA LYS A 24 -13.38 -10.02 15.17
C LYS A 24 -12.48 -10.69 14.15
N GLN A 25 -12.70 -11.98 13.88
CA GLN A 25 -11.98 -12.73 12.86
C GLN A 25 -12.97 -13.44 11.96
N VAL A 26 -12.84 -13.26 10.65
CA VAL A 26 -13.62 -13.98 9.64
C VAL A 26 -12.72 -15.02 8.99
N LYS A 27 -13.24 -16.25 8.84
CA LYS A 27 -12.53 -17.39 8.22
C LYS A 27 -13.36 -17.97 7.08
N GLY A 28 -13.68 -17.13 6.10
CA GLY A 28 -14.48 -17.52 4.94
C GLY A 28 -15.96 -17.78 5.21
N SER A 29 -16.47 -17.35 6.37
CA SER A 29 -17.89 -17.48 6.73
C SER A 29 -18.77 -16.44 6.07
N LEU A 30 -18.19 -15.34 5.59
CA LEU A 30 -18.89 -14.27 4.87
C LEU A 30 -18.48 -14.31 3.39
N GLN A 31 -19.45 -14.11 2.51
CA GLN A 31 -19.20 -13.86 1.10
C GLN A 31 -18.56 -12.48 0.92
N ALA A 32 -17.84 -12.27 -0.18
CA ALA A 32 -17.30 -10.97 -0.51
C ALA A 32 -18.38 -10.04 -1.10
N PRO A 33 -18.33 -8.72 -0.84
CA PRO A 33 -19.36 -7.77 -1.29
C PRO A 33 -19.33 -7.48 -2.80
N ASN A 34 -18.33 -7.98 -3.54
CA ASN A 34 -18.22 -7.81 -4.99
C ASN A 34 -19.21 -8.64 -5.79
N GLY A 35 -19.86 -9.64 -5.18
CA GLY A 35 -20.84 -10.50 -5.85
C GLY A 35 -20.23 -11.60 -6.73
N ASP A 36 -18.91 -11.80 -6.64
CA ASP A 36 -18.22 -12.89 -7.34
C ASP A 36 -18.43 -14.21 -6.60
N GLU A 37 -18.85 -15.24 -7.32
CA GLU A 37 -19.04 -16.57 -6.75
C GLU A 37 -17.71 -17.13 -6.21
N ASN A 38 -17.78 -17.83 -5.07
CA ASN A 38 -16.65 -18.45 -4.39
C ASN A 38 -15.58 -17.50 -3.84
N VAL A 39 -15.78 -16.18 -3.89
CA VAL A 39 -14.92 -15.22 -3.21
C VAL A 39 -15.43 -15.00 -1.78
N LYS A 40 -14.55 -15.26 -0.81
CA LYS A 40 -14.89 -15.22 0.62
C LYS A 40 -14.04 -14.20 1.35
N VAL A 41 -14.52 -13.79 2.52
CA VAL A 41 -13.83 -12.82 3.37
C VAL A 41 -12.99 -13.52 4.42
N PHE A 42 -11.73 -13.09 4.57
CA PHE A 42 -10.76 -13.64 5.52
C PHE A 42 -10.12 -12.51 6.32
N THR A 43 -9.82 -12.75 7.60
CA THR A 43 -9.06 -11.80 8.42
C THR A 43 -7.68 -12.35 8.72
N ALA A 44 -6.66 -11.68 8.18
CA ALA A 44 -5.27 -11.87 8.56
C ALA A 44 -4.94 -10.91 9.71
N LYS A 45 -4.35 -11.43 10.79
CA LYS A 45 -3.88 -10.63 11.93
C LYS A 45 -2.42 -10.91 12.18
N GLY A 46 -1.69 -9.88 12.60
CA GLY A 46 -0.28 -9.95 12.97
C GLY A 46 -0.04 -9.16 14.24
N GLY A 47 0.92 -9.61 15.03
CA GLY A 47 1.39 -8.91 16.22
C GLY A 47 2.87 -9.20 16.39
N SER A 48 3.68 -8.16 16.58
CA SER A 48 5.11 -8.32 16.87
C SER A 48 5.65 -7.11 17.61
N ALA A 49 6.81 -7.28 18.23
CA ALA A 49 7.57 -6.20 18.83
C ALA A 49 8.91 -6.07 18.12
N VAL A 50 9.30 -4.83 17.82
CA VAL A 50 10.62 -4.50 17.28
C VAL A 50 11.37 -3.70 18.33
N THR A 51 12.42 -4.30 18.88
CA THR A 51 13.37 -3.58 19.74
C THR A 51 14.34 -2.82 18.84
N LEU A 52 14.33 -1.51 19.00
CA LEU A 52 15.18 -0.60 18.24
C LEU A 52 16.60 -0.63 18.77
N ARG A 53 17.52 -0.15 17.95
CA ARG A 53 18.91 0.02 18.35
C ARG A 53 19.06 1.15 19.38
N ASN A 54 20.25 1.22 19.98
CA ASN A 54 20.54 2.21 21.03
C ASN A 54 20.77 3.61 20.45
N ASP A 55 21.15 3.71 19.18
CA ASP A 55 21.41 4.92 18.41
C ASP A 55 20.17 5.44 17.66
N THR A 56 19.04 4.74 17.75
CA THR A 56 17.78 5.14 17.11
C THR A 56 17.11 6.29 17.87
N THR A 57 16.88 7.42 17.18
CA THR A 57 16.17 8.59 17.74
C THR A 57 14.78 8.77 17.16
N SER A 58 14.53 8.24 15.96
CA SER A 58 13.21 8.24 15.33
C SER A 58 12.98 6.96 14.54
N ALA A 59 11.71 6.63 14.29
CA ALA A 59 11.34 5.47 13.48
C ALA A 59 10.12 5.76 12.61
N ALA A 60 10.08 5.18 11.41
CA ALA A 60 8.93 5.21 10.52
C ALA A 60 8.38 3.79 10.33
N VAL A 61 7.12 3.60 10.72
CA VAL A 61 6.40 2.33 10.62
C VAL A 61 5.41 2.44 9.47
N ILE A 62 5.60 1.61 8.45
CA ILE A 62 4.85 1.67 7.19
C ILE A 62 4.17 0.33 6.95
N PHE A 63 2.87 0.39 6.71
CA PHE A 63 2.09 -0.77 6.32
C PHE A 63 1.32 -0.47 5.03
N ASP A 64 1.81 -1.05 3.94
CA ASP A 64 1.15 -1.10 2.64
C ASP A 64 0.61 -2.53 2.41
N PRO A 65 -0.65 -2.79 2.77
CA PRO A 65 -1.22 -4.14 2.71
C PRO A 65 -1.30 -4.66 1.28
N GLU A 66 -1.55 -3.80 0.30
CA GLU A 66 -1.70 -4.18 -1.10
C GLU A 66 -0.36 -4.55 -1.73
N ALA A 67 0.70 -3.74 -1.52
CA ALA A 67 2.03 -4.06 -2.03
C ALA A 67 2.58 -5.34 -1.41
N THR A 68 2.39 -5.52 -0.10
CA THR A 68 2.96 -6.66 0.60
C THR A 68 2.14 -7.94 0.40
N LEU A 69 0.82 -7.85 0.19
CA LEU A 69 -0.01 -8.99 -0.23
C LEU A 69 0.43 -9.51 -1.61
N ARG A 70 0.71 -8.61 -2.55
CA ARG A 70 1.12 -8.96 -3.92
C ARG A 70 2.50 -9.61 -3.96
N ASN A 71 3.39 -9.22 -3.04
CA ASN A 71 4.70 -9.83 -2.86
C ASN A 71 4.69 -11.10 -1.97
N GLY A 72 3.58 -11.85 -1.93
CA GLY A 72 3.52 -13.19 -1.33
C GLY A 72 3.29 -13.27 0.19
N GLN A 73 3.50 -12.19 0.93
CA GLN A 73 3.32 -12.15 2.37
C GLN A 73 3.16 -10.72 2.87
N MET A 74 1.96 -10.41 3.39
CA MET A 74 1.70 -9.11 4.02
C MET A 74 2.68 -8.84 5.17
N SER A 75 3.15 -7.60 5.26
CA SER A 75 4.13 -7.22 6.26
C SER A 75 4.15 -5.72 6.54
N VAL A 76 4.66 -5.36 7.72
CA VAL A 76 5.00 -3.99 8.11
C VAL A 76 6.50 -3.79 7.94
N SER A 77 6.89 -2.67 7.36
CA SER A 77 8.29 -2.20 7.32
C SER A 77 8.52 -1.18 8.43
N VAL A 78 9.61 -1.33 9.17
CA VAL A 78 10.04 -0.40 10.21
C VAL A 78 11.42 0.13 9.84
N PHE A 79 11.51 1.43 9.62
CA PHE A 79 12.76 2.13 9.33
C PHE A 79 13.22 2.85 10.59
N GLU A 80 14.37 2.43 11.12
CA GLU A 80 15.03 3.07 12.26
C GLU A 80 15.95 4.18 11.75
N ARG A 81 15.94 5.34 12.41
CA ARG A 81 16.72 6.50 12.04
C ARG A 81 17.51 7.06 13.22
N ASP A 82 18.68 7.59 12.92
CA ASP A 82 19.53 8.28 13.89
C ASP A 82 19.21 9.79 13.98
N SER A 83 20.00 10.52 14.77
CA SER A 83 19.82 11.96 14.99
C SER A 83 20.09 12.82 13.74
N SER A 84 20.62 12.24 12.67
CA SER A 84 20.81 12.90 11.38
C SER A 84 19.68 12.57 10.39
N ASP A 85 18.61 11.91 10.86
CA ASP A 85 17.49 11.40 10.08
C ASP A 85 17.89 10.36 9.02
N ALA A 86 19.12 9.83 9.08
CA ALA A 86 19.59 8.77 8.21
C ALA A 86 19.01 7.43 8.66
N VAL A 87 18.57 6.62 7.70
CA VAL A 87 18.05 5.27 7.96
C VAL A 87 19.22 4.35 8.31
N ILE A 88 19.24 3.86 9.56
CA ILE A 88 20.31 3.00 10.08
C ILE A 88 19.94 1.52 10.07
N LYS A 89 18.64 1.20 9.99
CA LYS A 89 18.15 -0.18 9.91
C LYS A 89 16.74 -0.25 9.33
N ALA A 90 16.51 -1.20 8.42
CA ALA A 90 15.18 -1.58 7.98
C ALA A 90 14.82 -2.96 8.56
N SER A 91 13.66 -3.07 9.20
CA SER A 91 13.14 -4.33 9.73
C SER A 91 11.79 -4.66 9.08
N ARG A 92 11.53 -5.94 8.87
CA ARG A 92 10.24 -6.44 8.38
C ARG A 92 9.53 -7.27 9.44
N VAL A 93 8.23 -7.04 9.59
CA VAL A 93 7.34 -7.80 10.46
C VAL A 93 6.24 -8.42 9.62
N ASN A 94 6.23 -9.75 9.52
CA ASN A 94 5.20 -10.48 8.77
C ASN A 94 3.84 -10.46 9.49
N ILE A 95 2.77 -10.40 8.72
CA ILE A 95 1.38 -10.35 9.20
C ILE A 95 0.67 -11.62 8.80
N GLY A 96 0.21 -12.39 9.77
CA GLY A 96 -0.53 -13.62 9.51
C GLY A 96 0.31 -14.66 8.77
N ARG A 97 -0.31 -15.32 7.79
CA ARG A 97 0.30 -16.38 6.98
C ARG A 97 0.56 -15.92 5.56
N SER A 98 1.29 -16.74 4.80
CA SER A 98 1.61 -16.46 3.40
C SER A 98 0.35 -16.43 2.56
N THR A 99 0.36 -15.59 1.52
CA THR A 99 -0.77 -15.44 0.59
C THR A 99 -0.95 -16.65 -0.32
N GLU A 100 0.03 -17.57 -0.35
CA GLU A 100 -0.03 -18.83 -1.09
C GLU A 100 -1.20 -19.74 -0.67
N GLU A 101 -1.87 -19.45 0.45
CA GLU A 101 -3.13 -20.10 0.83
C GLU A 101 -4.30 -19.76 -0.14
N PHE A 102 -4.16 -18.72 -0.97
CA PHE A 102 -5.15 -18.24 -1.92
C PHE A 102 -4.70 -18.41 -3.38
N ILE A 103 -5.65 -18.66 -4.29
CA ILE A 103 -5.39 -18.51 -5.74
C ILE A 103 -5.35 -17.02 -6.08
N SER A 104 -6.29 -16.25 -5.54
CA SER A 104 -6.34 -14.81 -5.71
C SER A 104 -6.81 -14.15 -4.42
N ALA A 105 -6.25 -12.98 -4.11
CA ALA A 105 -6.59 -12.22 -2.92
C ALA A 105 -6.56 -10.72 -3.21
N GLY A 106 -7.39 -9.95 -2.52
CA GLY A 106 -7.40 -8.48 -2.56
C GLY A 106 -7.71 -7.92 -1.18
N VAL A 107 -7.30 -6.69 -0.89
CA VAL A 107 -7.52 -6.08 0.42
C VAL A 107 -8.87 -5.35 0.41
N LEU A 108 -9.71 -5.65 1.40
CA LEU A 108 -10.99 -4.97 1.62
C LEU A 108 -10.84 -3.88 2.69
N SER A 109 -10.14 -4.19 3.78
CA SER A 109 -9.83 -3.24 4.84
C SER A 109 -8.52 -3.61 5.54
N SER A 110 -7.87 -2.63 6.14
CA SER A 110 -6.61 -2.82 6.85
C SER A 110 -6.53 -1.86 8.03
N GLY A 111 -5.70 -2.23 9.00
CA GLY A 111 -5.37 -1.35 10.10
C GLY A 111 -4.09 -1.75 10.82
N ILE A 112 -3.47 -0.75 11.47
CA ILE A 112 -2.28 -0.90 12.29
C ILE A 112 -2.45 -0.11 13.57
N LYS A 113 -2.00 -0.70 14.67
CA LYS A 113 -1.83 -0.09 15.99
C LYS A 113 -0.35 -0.09 16.31
N VAL A 114 0.15 1.07 16.69
CA VAL A 114 1.55 1.27 17.05
C VAL A 114 1.61 1.76 18.50
N PHE A 115 2.41 1.07 19.31
CA PHE A 115 2.61 1.39 20.72
C PHE A 115 4.10 1.36 21.05
N ASN A 116 4.61 2.40 21.71
CA ASN A 116 5.96 2.40 22.25
C ASN A 116 5.93 1.94 23.71
N SER A 117 6.55 0.80 24.02
CA SER A 117 6.62 0.26 25.37
C SER A 117 7.97 0.47 26.04
N SER A 118 8.77 1.47 25.63
CA SER A 118 10.07 1.75 26.26
C SER A 118 9.89 1.98 27.76
N GLY A 119 10.39 1.06 28.59
CA GLY A 119 10.17 1.02 30.05
C GLY A 119 10.88 2.09 30.88
N VAL A 120 11.30 3.21 30.26
CA VAL A 120 11.97 4.33 30.93
C VAL A 120 11.06 5.55 30.86
N ASP A 121 10.40 5.85 31.98
CA ASP A 121 9.23 6.73 32.15
C ASP A 121 9.41 8.22 31.81
N VAL A 122 10.63 8.68 31.46
CA VAL A 122 10.97 10.11 31.48
C VAL A 122 10.85 10.79 30.12
N ILE A 123 11.00 10.06 29.00
CA ILE A 123 10.95 10.63 27.65
C ILE A 123 10.04 9.76 26.79
N GLY A 124 8.83 10.23 26.53
CA GLY A 124 7.82 9.45 25.79
C GLY A 124 7.90 9.58 24.27
N GLY A 125 8.66 10.53 23.74
CA GLY A 125 8.59 10.89 22.32
C GLY A 125 7.17 11.27 21.86
N THR A 126 7.02 11.53 20.57
CA THR A 126 5.73 11.84 19.93
C THR A 126 5.46 10.89 18.78
N GLN A 127 4.20 10.51 18.61
CA GLN A 127 3.69 9.73 17.50
C GLN A 127 2.79 10.58 16.61
N THR A 128 3.01 10.46 15.30
CA THR A 128 2.12 10.98 14.28
C THR A 128 1.75 9.85 13.34
N ALA A 129 0.46 9.52 13.25
CA ALA A 129 -0.06 8.46 12.42
C ALA A 129 -1.05 8.99 11.39
N ALA A 130 -1.02 8.43 10.19
CA ALA A 130 -1.89 8.81 9.11
C ALA A 130 -2.19 7.67 8.13
N VAL A 131 -3.25 7.87 7.34
CA VAL A 131 -3.50 7.06 6.14
C VAL A 131 -3.26 7.92 4.91
N LEU A 132 -2.18 7.63 4.19
CA LEU A 132 -1.82 8.34 2.96
C LEU A 132 -2.42 7.61 1.75
N THR A 133 -3.11 8.33 0.88
CA THR A 133 -3.62 7.80 -0.40
C THR A 133 -2.68 8.12 -1.57
N SER A 134 -1.81 9.11 -1.41
CA SER A 134 -0.73 9.41 -2.34
C SER A 134 0.58 9.00 -1.70
N VAL A 135 1.27 8.04 -2.33
CA VAL A 135 2.50 7.46 -1.81
C VAL A 135 3.68 8.37 -2.15
N PRO A 136 4.40 8.94 -1.17
CA PRO A 136 5.68 9.60 -1.43
C PRO A 136 6.66 8.58 -2.01
N ARG A 137 7.55 9.00 -2.92
CA ARG A 137 8.54 8.08 -3.51
C ARG A 137 9.51 7.57 -2.45
N GLU A 138 9.93 8.45 -1.55
CA GLU A 138 10.76 8.15 -0.40
C GLU A 138 9.92 8.26 0.87
N ILE A 139 9.74 7.13 1.56
CA ILE A 139 9.01 7.08 2.85
C ILE A 139 9.91 6.71 4.01
N SER A 140 11.09 6.17 3.73
CA SER A 140 12.00 5.66 4.75
C SER A 140 12.53 6.78 5.64
N THR A 141 12.55 8.01 5.13
CA THR A 141 12.99 9.24 5.80
C THR A 141 11.83 10.17 6.17
N ILE A 142 10.57 9.73 6.04
CA ILE A 142 9.39 10.59 6.25
C ILE A 142 9.33 11.14 7.69
N THR A 143 9.18 12.45 7.84
CA THR A 143 9.05 13.10 9.15
C THR A 143 7.58 13.29 9.56
N SER A 144 7.33 13.62 10.82
CA SER A 144 5.99 13.97 11.30
C SER A 144 5.39 15.16 10.53
N THR A 145 6.23 16.10 10.09
CA THR A 145 5.84 17.27 9.30
C THR A 145 5.47 16.87 7.88
N ASP A 146 6.23 15.98 7.26
CA ASP A 146 5.93 15.46 5.92
C ASP A 146 4.61 14.69 5.93
N VAL A 147 4.37 13.86 6.95
CA VAL A 147 3.10 13.14 7.11
C VAL A 147 1.93 14.13 7.14
N ALA A 148 2.04 15.21 7.91
CA ALA A 148 1.00 16.23 7.95
C ALA A 148 0.80 16.88 6.57
N ASN A 149 1.88 17.25 5.88
CA ASN A 149 1.80 17.90 4.56
C ASN A 149 1.23 16.98 3.46
N PHE A 150 1.47 15.67 3.55
CA PHE A 150 0.93 14.70 2.60
C PHE A 150 -0.51 14.29 2.90
N CYS A 151 -1.05 14.65 4.06
CA CYS A 151 -2.45 14.40 4.41
C CYS A 151 -3.36 15.45 3.77
N ALA A 152 -4.17 15.03 2.80
CA ALA A 152 -5.16 15.93 2.18
C ALA A 152 -6.26 16.39 3.16
N ASN A 153 -6.59 15.57 4.16
CA ASN A 153 -7.60 15.89 5.17
C ASN A 153 -7.08 15.56 6.58
N HIS A 154 -6.68 16.59 7.32
CA HIS A 154 -6.10 16.41 8.66
C HIS A 154 -7.12 15.90 9.69
N GLU A 155 -8.40 16.26 9.58
CA GLU A 155 -9.40 15.86 10.57
C GLU A 155 -9.76 14.38 10.46
N ARG A 156 -9.72 13.84 9.24
CA ARG A 156 -10.07 12.44 8.98
C ARG A 156 -8.84 11.55 9.00
N ASP A 157 -7.75 11.96 8.36
CA ASP A 157 -6.68 11.05 7.96
C ASP A 157 -5.41 11.18 8.81
N LEU A 158 -5.35 12.10 9.80
CA LEU A 158 -4.18 12.39 10.61
C LEU A 158 -4.49 12.39 12.12
N ALA A 159 -3.66 11.70 12.89
CA ALA A 159 -3.55 11.82 14.34
C ALA A 159 -2.11 12.22 14.67
N SER A 160 -1.90 13.45 15.14
CA SER A 160 -0.56 14.04 15.29
C SER A 160 -0.28 14.46 16.74
N GLY A 161 1.00 14.44 17.13
CA GLY A 161 1.46 14.94 18.43
C GLY A 161 1.01 14.09 19.62
N ILE A 162 0.75 12.81 19.40
CA ILE A 162 0.33 11.90 20.47
C ILE A 162 1.56 11.52 21.30
N VAL A 163 1.53 11.81 22.60
CA VAL A 163 2.63 11.46 23.51
C VAL A 163 2.68 9.94 23.67
N SER A 164 3.78 9.29 23.26
CA SER A 164 3.80 7.81 23.17
C SER A 164 3.70 7.10 24.50
N ARG A 165 4.01 7.80 25.60
CA ARG A 165 3.82 7.28 26.95
C ARG A 165 2.35 7.19 27.32
N ASP A 166 1.55 8.15 26.86
CA ASP A 166 0.19 8.36 27.35
C ASP A 166 -0.85 7.61 26.51
N ASP A 167 -0.62 7.46 25.20
CA ASP A 167 -1.52 6.70 24.31
C ASP A 167 -0.78 6.08 23.12
N ALA A 168 -1.44 5.13 22.46
CA ALA A 168 -1.02 4.52 21.20
C ALA A 168 -1.78 5.15 20.02
N THR A 169 -1.18 5.08 18.84
CA THR A 169 -1.84 5.46 17.60
C THR A 169 -2.43 4.26 16.89
N MET A 170 -3.58 4.47 16.23
CA MET A 170 -4.25 3.48 15.40
C MET A 170 -4.64 4.11 14.08
N THR A 171 -4.39 3.41 12.98
CA THR A 171 -4.97 3.75 11.68
C THR A 171 -5.77 2.59 11.13
N MET A 172 -6.84 2.91 10.40
CA MET A 172 -7.75 1.95 9.83
C MET A 172 -8.47 2.53 8.63
N VAL A 173 -8.69 1.72 7.60
CA VAL A 173 -9.31 2.17 6.36
C VAL A 173 -9.93 1.01 5.60
N MET A 174 -11.02 1.28 4.89
CA MET A 174 -11.56 0.38 3.87
C MET A 174 -11.05 0.83 2.50
N THR A 175 -10.67 -0.11 1.64
CA THR A 175 -10.20 0.21 0.29
C THR A 175 -11.37 0.71 -0.58
N ASP A 176 -11.12 1.65 -1.47
CA ASP A 176 -12.17 2.23 -2.33
C ASP A 176 -12.75 1.24 -3.35
N HIS A 177 -12.00 0.18 -3.64
CA HIS A 177 -12.40 -0.94 -4.50
C HIS A 177 -13.02 -2.11 -3.73
N PHE A 178 -13.07 -2.09 -2.40
CA PHE A 178 -13.64 -3.16 -1.55
C PHE A 178 -13.19 -4.57 -1.97
N GLY A 179 -11.88 -4.76 -2.16
CA GLY A 179 -11.34 -6.08 -2.53
C GLY A 179 -11.56 -6.52 -3.98
N LYS A 180 -12.29 -5.74 -4.82
CA LYS A 180 -12.51 -6.08 -6.26
C LYS A 180 -11.21 -6.21 -7.07
N LYS A 181 -10.14 -5.53 -6.66
CA LYS A 181 -8.83 -5.57 -7.33
C LYS A 181 -7.94 -6.66 -6.73
N MET A 182 -8.30 -7.91 -6.98
CA MET A 182 -7.53 -9.07 -6.52
C MET A 182 -6.26 -9.26 -7.35
N CYS A 183 -5.16 -9.59 -6.70
CA CYS A 183 -3.95 -10.10 -7.33
C CYS A 183 -3.97 -11.63 -7.39
N LEU A 184 -3.25 -12.18 -8.36
CA LEU A 184 -2.94 -13.62 -8.38
C LEU A 184 -1.92 -13.90 -7.26
N ALA A 185 -2.25 -14.81 -6.34
CA ALA A 185 -1.45 -15.09 -5.14
C ALA A 185 -0.63 -16.39 -5.24
N ARG A 186 -0.40 -16.88 -6.47
CA ARG A 186 0.39 -18.09 -6.71
C ARG A 186 1.89 -17.80 -6.68
N THR A 187 2.65 -18.74 -6.13
CA THR A 187 4.12 -18.75 -6.25
C THR A 187 4.57 -18.61 -7.71
N ASN A 188 5.64 -17.85 -7.94
CA ASN A 188 6.23 -17.62 -9.27
C ASN A 188 5.30 -16.95 -10.28
N THR A 189 4.30 -16.21 -9.82
CA THR A 189 3.45 -15.39 -10.69
C THR A 189 3.53 -13.93 -10.26
N HIS A 190 3.66 -13.04 -11.23
CA HIS A 190 3.60 -11.61 -11.00
C HIS A 190 2.31 -11.05 -11.58
N SER A 191 1.56 -10.31 -10.78
CA SER A 191 0.29 -9.71 -11.18
C SER A 191 0.48 -8.22 -11.44
N ASN A 192 -0.11 -7.71 -12.54
CA ASN A 192 -0.23 -6.28 -12.88
C ASN A 192 1.02 -5.42 -12.57
N LEU A 193 2.13 -5.75 -13.23
CA LEU A 193 3.38 -4.98 -13.10
C LEU A 193 3.36 -3.75 -14.02
N ILE A 194 3.69 -2.58 -13.48
CA ILE A 194 4.19 -1.48 -14.31
C ILE A 194 5.70 -1.47 -14.25
N LYS A 195 6.31 -1.46 -15.44
CA LYS A 195 7.75 -1.32 -15.63
C LYS A 195 8.09 0.16 -15.76
N ARG A 196 8.78 0.72 -14.76
CA ARG A 196 9.35 2.07 -14.80
C ARG A 196 10.79 1.95 -15.27
N VAL A 197 11.10 2.53 -16.43
CA VAL A 197 12.43 2.46 -17.03
C VAL A 197 13.09 3.83 -16.96
N TRP A 198 14.30 3.87 -16.42
CA TRP A 198 15.22 4.97 -16.60
C TRP A 198 16.35 4.52 -17.52
N ASP A 199 16.57 5.28 -18.59
CA ASP A 199 17.53 4.98 -19.66
C ASP A 199 18.34 6.25 -19.96
N ASP A 200 19.65 6.16 -19.73
CA ASP A 200 20.63 7.22 -19.99
C ASP A 200 20.78 7.51 -21.50
N GLY A 201 20.43 6.53 -22.35
CA GLY A 201 20.49 6.64 -23.80
C GLY A 201 19.52 7.67 -24.39
N ILE A 202 18.50 8.07 -23.65
CA ILE A 202 17.44 8.99 -24.10
C ILE A 202 17.88 10.46 -23.93
N GLY A 203 17.97 11.19 -25.04
CA GLY A 203 18.29 12.61 -25.05
C GLY A 203 19.66 12.92 -24.43
N ASP A 204 19.72 13.99 -23.63
CA ASP A 204 20.96 14.49 -23.02
C ASP A 204 21.23 13.92 -21.61
N ARG A 205 20.39 12.99 -21.12
CA ARG A 205 20.42 12.48 -19.73
C ARG A 205 21.80 11.99 -19.29
N ARG A 206 22.52 11.27 -20.15
CA ARG A 206 23.88 10.77 -19.91
C ARG A 206 24.91 11.86 -19.52
N ASN A 207 24.65 13.12 -19.87
CA ASN A 207 25.53 14.24 -19.60
C ASN A 207 24.98 15.16 -18.48
N THR A 208 23.81 14.85 -17.93
CA THR A 208 23.11 15.71 -16.95
C THR A 208 23.22 15.11 -15.55
N ILE A 209 23.74 15.91 -14.61
CA ILE A 209 23.83 15.54 -13.19
C ILE A 209 22.40 15.37 -12.65
N GLY A 210 22.16 14.29 -11.90
CA GLY A 210 20.80 13.97 -11.40
C GLY A 210 19.92 13.21 -12.40
N GLU A 211 20.43 12.96 -13.61
CA GLU A 211 19.71 12.26 -14.69
C GLU A 211 20.49 11.10 -15.31
N SER A 212 21.81 11.02 -15.12
CA SER A 212 22.59 9.85 -15.53
C SER A 212 22.71 8.86 -14.38
N LEU A 213 22.47 7.58 -14.67
CA LEU A 213 22.76 6.44 -13.80
C LEU A 213 24.26 6.17 -13.66
N GLY A 214 25.07 6.67 -14.59
CA GLY A 214 26.52 6.55 -14.57
C GLY A 214 27.23 7.86 -14.20
N LYS A 215 28.54 7.88 -14.42
CA LYS A 215 29.33 9.12 -14.30
C LYS A 215 29.07 10.02 -15.49
N THR A 216 28.91 11.32 -15.27
CA THR A 216 28.69 12.32 -16.35
C THR A 216 29.99 12.86 -16.95
N ALA A 217 31.10 12.74 -16.23
CA ALA A 217 32.43 13.19 -16.67
C ALA A 217 33.38 12.01 -16.89
N ALA A 218 34.25 12.14 -17.90
CA ALA A 218 35.29 11.15 -18.17
C ALA A 218 36.13 10.93 -16.91
N THR A 219 36.26 9.68 -16.49
CA THR A 219 36.96 9.32 -15.27
C THR A 219 38.14 8.43 -15.60
N THR A 220 39.32 8.84 -15.15
CA THR A 220 40.56 8.08 -15.35
C THR A 220 40.70 6.99 -14.28
N ASN A 221 41.38 5.90 -14.64
CA ASN A 221 41.79 4.83 -13.74
C ASN A 221 40.65 4.04 -13.07
N MET A 222 39.53 3.83 -13.77
CA MET A 222 38.44 2.99 -13.26
C MET A 222 38.79 1.49 -13.19
N GLY A 223 39.90 1.07 -13.81
CA GLY A 223 40.31 -0.32 -14.01
C GLY A 223 41.34 -0.89 -13.04
N GLY A 224 41.83 -0.12 -12.06
CA GLY A 224 42.89 -0.56 -11.13
C GLY A 224 42.40 -1.58 -10.10
N ALA A 225 41.61 -2.58 -10.53
CA ALA A 225 40.80 -3.35 -9.63
C ALA A 225 41.60 -4.32 -8.76
N GLY A 226 42.77 -4.70 -9.25
CA GLY A 226 43.52 -5.85 -8.77
C GLY A 226 42.79 -7.16 -9.07
N THR A 227 43.48 -8.27 -8.81
CA THR A 227 42.96 -9.63 -9.04
C THR A 227 42.25 -10.22 -7.82
N SER A 228 42.32 -9.52 -6.67
CA SER A 228 41.82 -10.02 -5.39
C SER A 228 40.33 -9.74 -5.20
N LEU A 229 39.60 -10.72 -4.65
CA LEU A 229 38.22 -10.54 -4.24
C LEU A 229 38.12 -9.49 -3.13
N ARG A 230 37.13 -8.59 -3.24
CA ARG A 230 36.89 -7.53 -2.28
C ARG A 230 35.63 -7.80 -1.46
N SER A 231 35.58 -7.22 -0.27
CA SER A 231 34.37 -7.28 0.56
C SER A 231 33.25 -6.43 -0.06
N GLU A 232 32.00 -6.81 0.17
CA GLU A 232 30.82 -6.07 -0.33
C GLU A 232 30.82 -4.62 0.15
N ALA A 233 31.13 -4.40 1.43
CA ALA A 233 31.23 -3.05 1.99
C ALA A 233 32.29 -2.20 1.26
N THR A 234 33.42 -2.80 0.89
CA THR A 234 34.46 -2.11 0.09
C THR A 234 33.96 -1.77 -1.31
N LEU A 235 33.25 -2.70 -1.95
CA LEU A 235 32.73 -2.53 -3.31
C LEU A 235 31.64 -1.45 -3.38
N ILE A 236 30.71 -1.44 -2.42
CA ILE A 236 29.62 -0.46 -2.32
C ILE A 236 30.16 0.95 -2.04
N ALA A 237 31.23 1.06 -1.24
CA ALA A 237 31.85 2.34 -0.93
C ALA A 237 32.76 2.89 -2.05
N ASP A 238 33.16 2.07 -3.02
CA ASP A 238 34.14 2.44 -4.06
C ASP A 238 33.47 3.12 -5.26
N THR A 239 33.15 4.40 -5.11
CA THR A 239 32.55 5.25 -6.16
C THR A 239 33.45 5.41 -7.39
N ALA A 240 34.76 5.14 -7.28
CA ALA A 240 35.67 5.20 -8.40
C ALA A 240 35.41 4.05 -9.39
N ARG A 241 34.88 2.91 -8.94
CA ARG A 241 34.64 1.71 -9.76
C ARG A 241 33.18 1.47 -10.09
N THR A 242 32.29 2.26 -9.53
CA THR A 242 30.87 2.24 -9.84
C THR A 242 30.63 2.67 -11.28
N VAL A 243 29.96 1.81 -12.05
CA VAL A 243 29.54 2.06 -13.44
C VAL A 243 28.07 2.44 -13.52
N LEU A 244 27.24 1.96 -12.59
CA LEU A 244 25.83 2.31 -12.45
C LEU A 244 25.52 2.52 -10.97
N ASP A 245 24.80 3.59 -10.66
CA ASP A 245 24.27 3.87 -9.33
C ASP A 245 22.93 4.58 -9.45
N THR A 246 21.88 4.09 -8.80
CA THR A 246 20.61 4.82 -8.81
C THR A 246 20.59 5.99 -7.83
N SER A 247 21.52 6.07 -6.86
CA SER A 247 21.54 7.19 -5.91
C SER A 247 22.05 8.50 -6.50
N VAL A 248 22.61 8.48 -7.71
CA VAL A 248 22.98 9.72 -8.42
C VAL A 248 21.81 10.38 -9.14
N LEU A 249 20.68 9.68 -9.27
CA LEU A 249 19.44 10.23 -9.81
C LEU A 249 18.74 11.09 -8.76
N THR A 250 18.07 12.15 -9.21
CA THR A 250 17.11 12.85 -8.36
C THR A 250 15.89 11.98 -8.06
N ASP A 251 15.17 12.26 -6.96
CA ASP A 251 13.98 11.49 -6.57
C ASP A 251 12.89 11.48 -7.65
N ALA A 252 12.81 12.55 -8.45
CA ALA A 252 11.88 12.67 -9.57
C ALA A 252 12.22 11.73 -10.74
N ASN A 253 13.49 11.34 -10.87
CA ASN A 253 14.01 10.51 -11.95
C ASN A 253 14.29 9.07 -11.54
N ASN A 254 14.45 8.80 -10.23
CA ASN A 254 14.68 7.46 -9.73
C ASN A 254 13.48 6.54 -10.03
N PRO A 255 13.66 5.44 -10.78
CA PRO A 255 12.57 4.51 -11.10
C PRO A 255 12.14 3.66 -9.89
N LEU A 256 12.99 3.55 -8.87
CA LEU A 256 12.74 2.73 -7.68
C LEU A 256 11.68 3.38 -6.78
N THR A 257 10.84 2.54 -6.17
CA THR A 257 9.76 2.93 -5.26
C THR A 257 9.67 1.95 -4.10
N LEU A 258 8.84 2.29 -3.12
CA LEU A 258 8.52 1.43 -1.96
C LEU A 258 7.86 0.09 -2.29
N ALA A 259 7.38 -0.07 -3.51
CA ALA A 259 6.81 -1.32 -4.01
C ALA A 259 7.72 -1.98 -5.05
N THR A 260 8.99 -1.58 -5.13
CA THR A 260 9.97 -2.18 -6.02
C THR A 260 10.68 -3.33 -5.32
N TYR A 261 10.33 -4.55 -5.70
CA TYR A 261 10.99 -5.78 -5.23
C TYR A 261 11.78 -6.50 -6.31
N MET A 262 11.70 -6.01 -7.56
CA MET A 262 12.42 -6.55 -8.70
C MET A 262 12.95 -5.42 -9.57
N VAL A 263 14.20 -5.54 -9.96
CA VAL A 263 14.88 -4.60 -10.86
C VAL A 263 15.61 -5.36 -11.93
N ASP A 264 15.40 -4.98 -13.19
CA ASP A 264 16.30 -5.30 -14.28
C ASP A 264 17.28 -4.16 -14.46
N PHE A 265 18.54 -4.49 -14.73
CA PHE A 265 19.55 -3.53 -15.11
C PHE A 265 20.28 -4.01 -16.35
N ASP A 266 20.71 -3.04 -17.16
CA ASP A 266 21.59 -3.25 -18.29
C ASP A 266 22.62 -2.12 -18.29
N VAL A 267 23.88 -2.49 -18.41
CA VAL A 267 25.03 -1.61 -18.36
C VAL A 267 25.82 -1.85 -19.62
N TYR A 268 25.95 -0.80 -20.42
CA TYR A 268 26.85 -0.75 -21.56
C TYR A 268 27.90 0.32 -21.26
N ALA A 269 29.12 -0.13 -20.95
CA ALA A 269 30.21 0.74 -20.55
C ALA A 269 31.32 0.72 -21.60
N THR A 270 31.72 1.91 -22.06
CA THR A 270 32.85 2.08 -22.98
C THR A 270 34.06 2.62 -22.24
N PHE A 271 35.20 1.96 -22.42
CA PHE A 271 36.49 2.36 -21.88
C PHE A 271 37.48 2.61 -23.02
N GLU A 272 38.38 3.56 -22.81
CA GLU A 272 39.56 3.78 -23.64
C GLU A 272 40.80 3.32 -22.86
N SER A 273 41.52 2.32 -23.41
CA SER A 273 42.82 1.91 -22.86
C SER A 273 43.90 2.82 -23.45
N PRO A 274 44.71 3.50 -22.62
CA PRO A 274 45.65 4.46 -23.16
C PRO A 274 46.83 3.82 -23.88
N THR A 275 47.33 2.60 -23.54
CA THR A 275 48.58 2.09 -24.17
C THR A 275 48.93 0.60 -23.89
N THR A 276 48.00 -0.35 -23.73
CA THR A 276 48.38 -1.75 -23.42
C THR A 276 48.38 -2.71 -24.62
N THR A 277 49.43 -3.53 -24.72
CA THR A 277 49.62 -4.65 -25.67
C THR A 277 48.93 -5.96 -25.25
N ASP A 278 48.12 -5.96 -24.19
CA ASP A 278 47.47 -7.17 -23.68
C ASP A 278 46.29 -7.59 -24.56
N THR A 279 46.26 -8.87 -24.92
CA THR A 279 45.32 -9.42 -25.90
C THR A 279 44.00 -9.89 -25.30
N ASP A 280 43.94 -10.20 -24.00
CA ASP A 280 42.73 -10.70 -23.32
C ASP A 280 42.46 -9.92 -22.02
N PHE A 281 41.38 -9.15 -21.98
CA PHE A 281 40.92 -8.45 -20.80
C PHE A 281 39.62 -9.04 -20.29
N THR A 282 39.58 -9.23 -18.98
CA THR A 282 38.45 -9.86 -18.30
C THR A 282 38.06 -9.02 -17.11
N VAL A 283 36.76 -8.72 -17.03
CA VAL A 283 36.17 -7.91 -15.99
C VAL A 283 35.06 -8.68 -15.32
N ASP A 284 35.13 -8.71 -14.00
CA ASP A 284 34.05 -9.18 -13.16
C ASP A 284 33.26 -7.99 -12.65
N PHE A 285 31.97 -7.98 -12.95
CA PHE A 285 31.03 -7.00 -12.43
C PHE A 285 30.25 -7.63 -11.27
N ALA A 286 29.99 -6.83 -10.24
CA ALA A 286 29.05 -7.18 -9.20
C ALA A 286 27.94 -6.14 -9.18
N ALA A 287 26.69 -6.62 -9.25
CA ALA A 287 25.50 -5.80 -9.07
C ALA A 287 24.88 -6.07 -7.69
N PHE A 288 24.57 -5.00 -6.98
CA PHE A 288 24.00 -5.01 -5.64
C PHE A 288 22.66 -4.27 -5.65
N ALA A 289 21.64 -4.90 -5.06
CA ALA A 289 20.43 -4.21 -4.63
C ALA A 289 20.55 -3.96 -3.12
N LEU A 290 20.32 -2.71 -2.72
CA LEU A 290 20.39 -2.27 -1.33
C LEU A 290 19.02 -1.86 -0.82
N ASP A 291 18.78 -2.07 0.48
CA ASP A 291 17.65 -1.50 1.18
C ASP A 291 17.89 -0.03 1.58
N ALA A 292 16.90 0.62 2.20
CA ALA A 292 17.01 2.01 2.63
C ALA A 292 18.14 2.25 3.65
N ALA A 293 18.60 1.23 4.36
CA ALA A 293 19.72 1.31 5.31
C ALA A 293 21.09 1.03 4.65
N GLY A 294 21.12 0.76 3.34
CA GLY A 294 22.33 0.40 2.61
C GLY A 294 22.76 -1.06 2.79
N ALA A 295 21.92 -1.93 3.38
CA ALA A 295 22.19 -3.35 3.49
C ALA A 295 21.90 -4.07 2.17
N VAL A 296 22.74 -5.05 1.82
CA VAL A 296 22.58 -5.85 0.59
C VAL A 296 21.38 -6.79 0.74
N VAL A 297 20.38 -6.62 -0.13
CA VAL A 297 19.19 -7.48 -0.21
C VAL A 297 19.24 -8.44 -1.40
N GLY A 298 20.09 -8.16 -2.37
CA GLY A 298 20.34 -9.02 -3.51
C GLY A 298 21.69 -8.73 -4.14
N ARG A 299 22.34 -9.77 -4.65
CA ARG A 299 23.62 -9.69 -5.34
C ARG A 299 23.59 -10.52 -6.63
N ARG A 300 24.21 -10.00 -7.67
CA ARG A 300 24.44 -10.73 -8.92
C ARG A 300 25.85 -10.48 -9.42
N ASP A 301 26.66 -11.53 -9.45
CA ASP A 301 27.98 -11.50 -10.06
C ASP A 301 27.87 -11.81 -11.55
N MET A 302 28.65 -11.11 -12.36
CA MET A 302 28.65 -11.22 -13.82
C MET A 302 30.09 -11.18 -14.33
N HIS A 303 30.34 -11.91 -15.41
CA HIS A 303 31.66 -12.06 -15.99
C HIS A 303 31.60 -11.74 -17.48
N ASP A 304 32.45 -10.82 -17.95
CA ASP A 304 32.62 -10.54 -19.37
C ASP A 304 34.10 -10.63 -19.76
N VAL A 305 34.35 -11.20 -20.95
CA VAL A 305 35.69 -11.41 -21.50
C VAL A 305 35.73 -10.73 -22.86
N LYS A 306 36.63 -9.75 -23.01
CA LYS A 306 36.84 -9.02 -24.26
C LYS A 306 38.32 -8.92 -24.56
N ALA A 307 38.70 -9.29 -25.77
CA ALA A 307 40.05 -9.05 -26.25
C ALA A 307 40.31 -7.54 -26.37
N ILE A 308 41.44 -7.06 -25.85
CA ILE A 308 41.88 -5.67 -26.04
C ILE A 308 42.90 -5.61 -27.17
N THR A 309 42.76 -4.61 -28.03
CA THR A 309 43.83 -4.20 -28.94
C THR A 309 44.32 -2.81 -28.50
N SER A 310 45.63 -2.57 -28.52
CA SER A 310 46.22 -1.28 -28.10
C SER A 310 45.57 -0.11 -28.83
N GLY A 311 45.11 0.90 -28.08
CA GLY A 311 44.45 2.10 -28.61
C GLY A 311 43.02 1.88 -29.13
N ALA A 312 42.47 0.66 -28.96
CA ALA A 312 41.07 0.38 -29.31
C ALA A 312 40.13 0.76 -28.17
N GLN A 313 38.87 1.01 -28.54
CA GLN A 313 37.78 1.17 -27.58
C GLN A 313 37.33 -0.20 -27.08
N LEU A 314 37.26 -0.34 -25.77
CA LEU A 314 36.74 -1.51 -25.10
C LEU A 314 35.27 -1.26 -24.76
N GLN A 315 34.38 -2.15 -25.22
CA GLN A 315 32.96 -2.10 -24.93
C GLN A 315 32.59 -3.31 -24.07
N LEU A 316 32.13 -3.04 -22.85
CA LEU A 316 31.67 -4.05 -21.90
C LEU A 316 30.16 -3.95 -21.78
N SER A 317 29.50 -5.09 -21.70
CA SER A 317 28.06 -5.17 -21.50
C SER A 317 27.75 -6.16 -20.40
N CYS A 318 26.98 -5.75 -19.39
CA CYS A 318 26.49 -6.65 -18.37
C CYS A 318 25.04 -6.30 -18.01
N GLY A 319 24.22 -7.31 -17.78
CA GLY A 319 22.83 -7.11 -17.42
C GLY A 319 22.25 -8.29 -16.68
N GLY A 320 21.14 -8.05 -16.00
CA GLY A 320 20.45 -9.07 -15.25
C GLY A 320 19.30 -8.54 -14.42
N THR A 321 18.66 -9.46 -13.72
CA THR A 321 17.57 -9.18 -12.78
C THR A 321 18.05 -9.45 -11.37
N ILE A 322 17.72 -8.55 -10.44
CA ILE A 322 17.87 -8.74 -8.99
C ILE A 322 16.49 -8.62 -8.35
N THR A 323 16.18 -9.54 -7.44
CA THR A 323 14.93 -9.56 -6.66
C THR A 323 15.24 -9.44 -5.18
N SER A 324 14.33 -8.84 -4.43
CA SER A 324 14.34 -8.82 -2.97
C SER A 324 13.06 -9.47 -2.46
N SER A 325 13.21 -10.49 -1.62
CA SER A 325 12.09 -11.16 -0.97
C SER A 325 11.77 -10.57 0.41
N THR A 326 12.62 -9.68 0.94
CA THR A 326 12.55 -9.20 2.33
C THR A 326 12.09 -7.76 2.43
N VAL A 327 12.77 -6.80 1.81
CA VAL A 327 12.44 -5.37 1.89
C VAL A 327 12.52 -4.70 0.51
N PRO A 328 11.80 -3.59 0.26
CA PRO A 328 11.89 -2.88 -1.02
C PRO A 328 13.32 -2.46 -1.35
N ILE A 329 13.68 -2.53 -2.64
CA ILE A 329 14.97 -2.10 -3.15
C ILE A 329 14.99 -0.58 -3.26
N SER A 330 15.88 0.08 -2.50
CA SER A 330 16.01 1.55 -2.47
C SER A 330 17.09 2.06 -3.44
N ARG A 331 18.14 1.24 -3.68
CA ARG A 331 19.30 1.59 -4.49
C ARG A 331 19.83 0.36 -5.23
N VAL A 332 20.22 0.57 -6.48
CA VAL A 332 20.93 -0.44 -7.28
C VAL A 332 22.28 0.11 -7.69
N ILE A 333 23.31 -0.70 -7.49
CA ILE A 333 24.70 -0.36 -7.79
C ILE A 333 25.29 -1.46 -8.66
N VAL A 334 25.98 -1.11 -9.75
CA VAL A 334 26.86 -2.02 -10.49
C VAL A 334 28.28 -1.48 -10.41
N VAL A 335 29.20 -2.33 -9.98
CA VAL A 335 30.61 -1.99 -9.76
C VAL A 335 31.51 -3.02 -10.43
N ILE A 336 32.71 -2.58 -10.83
CA ILE A 336 33.79 -3.47 -11.22
C ILE A 336 34.40 -4.08 -9.95
N ASP A 337 34.24 -5.39 -9.76
CA ASP A 337 34.79 -6.11 -8.60
C ASP A 337 36.30 -6.32 -8.77
N ARG A 338 36.68 -7.02 -9.84
CA ARG A 338 38.07 -7.35 -10.15
C ARG A 338 38.33 -7.39 -11.65
N THR A 339 39.62 -7.26 -11.99
CA THR A 339 40.13 -7.44 -13.35
C THR A 339 41.21 -8.51 -13.32
N LEU A 340 41.27 -9.38 -14.34
CA LEU A 340 42.32 -10.42 -14.40
C LEU A 340 43.71 -9.83 -14.70
N VAL A 341 43.75 -8.66 -15.34
CA VAL A 341 44.96 -7.87 -15.59
C VAL A 341 44.79 -6.53 -14.90
N ASP A 342 45.80 -6.09 -14.13
CA ASP A 342 45.79 -4.79 -13.49
C ASP A 342 46.03 -3.70 -14.54
N GLN A 343 44.95 -3.07 -15.00
CA GLN A 343 45.01 -1.95 -15.92
C GLN A 343 44.74 -0.67 -15.14
N SER A 344 45.81 -0.10 -14.60
CA SER A 344 45.79 1.13 -13.80
C SER A 344 45.29 2.37 -14.56
N THR A 345 45.03 2.27 -15.88
CA THR A 345 44.81 3.42 -16.76
C THR A 345 43.53 3.36 -17.60
N LEU A 346 42.55 2.49 -17.29
CA LEU A 346 41.28 2.48 -18.04
C LEU A 346 40.49 3.77 -17.82
N ASN A 347 40.22 4.49 -18.91
CA ASN A 347 39.45 5.71 -18.89
C ASN A 347 38.00 5.41 -19.29
N TYR A 348 37.05 5.65 -18.39
CA TYR A 348 35.64 5.52 -18.69
C TYR A 348 35.16 6.69 -19.56
N THR A 349 34.38 6.37 -20.59
CA THR A 349 33.86 7.34 -21.55
C THR A 349 32.33 7.44 -21.42
N PRO A 350 31.81 8.37 -20.61
CA PRO A 350 30.37 8.56 -20.38
C PRO A 350 29.56 8.76 -21.66
N THR A 351 30.09 9.53 -22.60
CA THR A 351 29.37 9.91 -23.83
C THR A 351 29.01 8.72 -24.72
N ARG A 352 29.78 7.62 -24.59
CA ARG A 352 29.62 6.36 -25.33
C ARG A 352 29.11 5.21 -24.44
N SER A 353 28.77 5.50 -23.19
CA SER A 353 28.24 4.53 -22.24
C SER A 353 26.75 4.80 -22.02
N THR A 354 25.97 3.75 -21.84
CA THR A 354 24.53 3.83 -21.59
C THR A 354 24.14 2.81 -20.54
N ASN A 355 23.42 3.29 -19.54
CA ASN A 355 22.93 2.49 -18.44
C ASN A 355 21.40 2.54 -18.44
N VAL A 356 20.79 1.41 -18.14
CA VAL A 356 19.34 1.26 -18.08
C VAL A 356 18.99 0.56 -16.77
N VAL A 357 18.03 1.12 -16.04
CA VAL A 357 17.42 0.48 -14.87
C VAL A 357 15.93 0.43 -15.09
N ALA A 358 15.34 -0.75 -14.93
CA ALA A 358 13.92 -0.94 -14.96
C ALA A 358 13.39 -1.54 -13.66
N ALA A 359 12.60 -0.76 -12.94
CA ALA A 359 11.93 -1.16 -11.71
C ALA A 359 10.52 -1.70 -12.03
N TYR A 360 10.13 -2.77 -11.34
CA TYR A 360 8.79 -3.34 -11.45
C TYR A 360 7.98 -3.00 -10.21
N GLU A 361 6.89 -2.26 -10.40
CA GLU A 361 5.96 -1.88 -9.33
C GLU A 361 4.70 -2.75 -9.40
N GLU A 362 4.40 -3.48 -8.32
CA GLU A 362 3.31 -4.48 -8.28
C GLU A 362 1.92 -3.88 -8.01
N THR A 363 1.85 -2.60 -7.65
CA THR A 363 0.62 -1.94 -7.16
C THR A 363 0.04 -0.90 -8.09
N ALA A 364 0.52 -0.83 -9.32
CA ALA A 364 0.26 0.31 -10.18
C ALA A 364 -1.17 0.33 -10.77
N ASP A 365 -1.90 -0.79 -10.73
CA ASP A 365 -3.33 -0.87 -11.01
C ASP A 365 -4.21 -0.27 -9.89
N ILE A 366 -3.63 0.02 -8.72
CA ILE A 366 -4.27 0.65 -7.56
C ILE A 366 -3.38 1.78 -7.03
N ALA A 367 -3.14 2.80 -7.87
CA ALA A 367 -2.23 3.89 -7.53
C ALA A 367 -2.64 4.68 -6.27
N ALA A 368 -3.94 4.85 -6.02
CA ALA A 368 -4.49 5.59 -4.87
C ALA A 368 -4.83 4.68 -3.66
N ARG A 369 -4.08 3.59 -3.48
CA ARG A 369 -4.30 2.66 -2.35
C ARG A 369 -3.95 3.32 -1.02
N PRO A 370 -4.64 2.93 0.07
CA PRO A 370 -4.33 3.45 1.39
C PRO A 370 -3.04 2.83 1.94
N ILE A 371 -2.10 3.67 2.37
CA ILE A 371 -0.89 3.28 3.10
C ILE A 371 -0.99 3.81 4.52
N HIS A 372 -0.78 2.92 5.48
CA HIS A 372 -0.73 3.29 6.89
C HIS A 372 0.68 3.72 7.26
N VAL A 373 0.81 4.91 7.82
CA VAL A 373 2.09 5.48 8.24
C VAL A 373 2.01 5.86 9.70
N CYS A 374 3.03 5.54 10.48
CA CYS A 374 3.23 6.06 11.82
C CYS A 374 4.69 6.46 11.98
N VAL A 375 4.92 7.73 12.28
CA VAL A 375 6.24 8.28 12.58
C VAL A 375 6.34 8.48 14.08
N LEU A 376 7.40 7.94 14.67
CA LEU A 376 7.76 8.12 16.06
C LEU A 376 9.03 8.96 16.14
N GLU A 377 8.99 10.06 16.87
CA GLU A 377 10.10 11.00 17.05
C GLU A 377 10.43 11.15 18.53
N GLY A 378 11.71 11.38 18.85
CA GLY A 378 12.17 11.52 20.24
C GLY A 378 12.13 10.19 21.00
N LEU A 379 12.47 9.10 20.33
CA LEU A 379 12.54 7.77 20.93
C LEU A 379 13.73 7.63 21.88
N ASN A 380 13.55 6.83 22.93
CA ASN A 380 14.64 6.45 23.81
C ASN A 380 15.54 5.39 23.15
N ALA A 381 16.79 5.36 23.58
CA ALA A 381 17.69 4.26 23.28
C ALA A 381 17.04 2.91 23.64
N SER A 382 17.13 1.95 22.72
CA SER A 382 16.54 0.60 22.89
C SER A 382 15.02 0.59 23.07
N ALA A 383 14.29 1.60 22.60
CA ALA A 383 12.83 1.59 22.66
C ALA A 383 12.27 0.35 21.97
N THR A 384 11.12 -0.15 22.46
CA THR A 384 10.44 -1.30 21.87
C THR A 384 9.11 -0.87 21.30
N ILE A 385 8.97 -0.99 19.98
CA ILE A 385 7.74 -0.67 19.26
C ILE A 385 6.93 -1.95 19.12
N ASN A 386 5.74 -1.97 19.71
CA ASN A 386 4.75 -3.02 19.53
C ASN A 386 3.83 -2.65 18.38
N LEU A 387 3.68 -3.59 17.46
CA LEU A 387 2.89 -3.48 16.26
C LEU A 387 1.79 -4.53 16.32
N ASN A 388 0.55 -4.09 16.24
CA ASN A 388 -0.59 -4.97 16.00
C ASN A 388 -1.23 -4.57 14.68
N THR A 389 -1.43 -5.52 13.79
CA THR A 389 -1.99 -5.27 12.46
C THR A 389 -3.11 -6.24 12.14
N PHE A 390 -4.00 -5.79 11.25
CA PHE A 390 -4.91 -6.68 10.57
C PHE A 390 -5.09 -6.24 9.11
N ALA A 391 -5.45 -7.22 8.28
CA ALA A 391 -6.01 -7.00 6.97
C ALA A 391 -7.21 -7.94 6.79
N VAL A 392 -8.33 -7.38 6.35
CA VAL A 392 -9.48 -8.15 5.88
C VAL A 392 -9.35 -8.28 4.38
N LEU A 393 -9.22 -9.52 3.93
CA LEU A 393 -8.99 -9.91 2.55
C LEU A 393 -10.27 -10.47 1.94
N THR A 394 -10.48 -10.21 0.67
CA THR A 394 -11.35 -11.02 -0.19
C THR A 394 -10.45 -11.98 -0.95
N GLY A 395 -10.75 -13.28 -0.92
CA GLY A 395 -9.92 -14.24 -1.63
C GLY A 395 -10.67 -15.48 -2.06
N VAL A 396 -10.09 -16.16 -3.04
CA VAL A 396 -10.46 -17.51 -3.45
C VAL A 396 -9.43 -18.45 -2.83
N PRO A 397 -9.83 -19.32 -1.89
CA PRO A 397 -8.91 -20.28 -1.29
C PRO A 397 -8.37 -21.22 -2.37
N ASP A 398 -7.11 -21.62 -2.27
CA ASP A 398 -6.59 -22.64 -3.18
C ASP A 398 -7.29 -23.99 -2.99
N SER A 399 -7.39 -24.75 -4.08
CA SER A 399 -7.93 -26.10 -4.14
C SER A 399 -7.31 -27.06 -3.12
N THR A 400 -6.05 -26.81 -2.72
CA THR A 400 -5.34 -27.57 -1.69
C THR A 400 -5.72 -27.15 -0.26
N ASN A 401 -6.27 -25.95 -0.09
CA ASN A 401 -6.53 -25.29 1.20
C ASN A 401 -8.03 -24.99 1.43
N VAL A 402 -8.93 -25.67 0.70
CA VAL A 402 -10.39 -25.47 0.78
C VAL A 402 -10.95 -25.65 2.20
N PHE A 403 -10.30 -26.45 3.06
CA PHE A 403 -10.66 -26.60 4.48
C PHE A 403 -10.72 -25.26 5.24
N ILE A 404 -9.88 -24.28 4.87
CA ILE A 404 -9.88 -22.94 5.47
C ILE A 404 -11.23 -22.22 5.25
N SER A 405 -11.97 -22.64 4.22
CA SER A 405 -13.23 -22.05 3.80
C SER A 405 -14.46 -22.86 4.20
N SER A 406 -14.38 -23.70 5.24
CA SER A 406 -15.43 -24.62 5.71
C SER A 406 -16.70 -23.89 6.20
N SER A 407 -17.39 -23.20 5.29
CA SER A 407 -18.77 -22.81 5.43
C SER A 407 -19.59 -23.93 4.79
N SER A 408 -20.55 -24.45 5.56
CA SER A 408 -21.62 -25.32 5.04
C SER A 408 -22.19 -24.71 3.76
N PRO A 409 -22.72 -25.53 2.83
CA PRO A 409 -23.41 -25.02 1.65
C PRO A 409 -24.64 -24.26 2.13
N SER A 410 -24.49 -22.95 2.39
CA SER A 410 -25.63 -22.07 2.51
C SER A 410 -26.17 -21.95 1.10
N ASP A 411 -27.39 -22.46 0.89
CA ASP A 411 -28.24 -22.08 -0.23
C ASP A 411 -27.94 -20.62 -0.59
N SER A 412 -27.71 -20.34 -1.88
CA SER A 412 -27.33 -19.04 -2.41
C SER A 412 -28.17 -17.91 -1.79
N GLU A 413 -27.72 -17.34 -0.67
CA GLU A 413 -28.38 -16.22 -0.04
C GLU A 413 -28.18 -15.05 -0.99
N ILE A 414 -29.27 -14.63 -1.65
CA ILE A 414 -29.25 -13.55 -2.61
C ILE A 414 -29.26 -12.25 -1.81
N TYR A 415 -28.11 -11.58 -1.75
CA TYR A 415 -27.98 -10.24 -1.18
C TYR A 415 -28.08 -9.17 -2.28
N ASP A 416 -28.64 -8.01 -1.95
CA ASP A 416 -28.50 -6.83 -2.81
C ASP A 416 -27.10 -6.21 -2.62
N THR A 417 -26.15 -6.64 -3.47
CA THR A 417 -24.75 -6.21 -3.44
C THR A 417 -24.58 -4.70 -3.63
N ASN A 418 -25.49 -4.05 -4.37
CA ASN A 418 -25.44 -2.61 -4.58
C ASN A 418 -25.80 -1.85 -3.29
N SER A 419 -26.84 -2.30 -2.58
CA SER A 419 -27.19 -1.74 -1.27
C SER A 419 -26.05 -1.91 -0.25
N VAL A 420 -25.38 -3.07 -0.25
CA VAL A 420 -24.20 -3.31 0.58
C VAL A 420 -23.05 -2.36 0.21
N GLU A 421 -22.74 -2.20 -1.07
CA GLU A 421 -21.67 -1.31 -1.53
C GLU A 421 -21.94 0.16 -1.16
N ILE A 422 -23.17 0.65 -1.33
CA ILE A 422 -23.56 2.02 -0.95
C ILE A 422 -23.41 2.23 0.55
N PHE A 423 -23.81 1.26 1.36
CA PHE A 423 -23.66 1.30 2.81
C PHE A 423 -22.19 1.37 3.23
N LEU A 424 -21.34 0.47 2.70
CA LEU A 424 -19.91 0.44 3.01
C LEU A 424 -19.19 1.73 2.55
N ARG A 425 -19.54 2.27 1.37
CA ARG A 425 -19.01 3.57 0.89
C ARG A 425 -19.38 4.72 1.81
N SER A 426 -20.61 4.73 2.31
CA SER A 426 -21.09 5.78 3.22
C SER A 426 -20.33 5.77 4.54
N ILE A 427 -20.11 4.58 5.09
CA ILE A 427 -19.31 4.38 6.31
C ILE A 427 -17.84 4.80 6.09
N SER A 428 -17.21 4.33 5.02
CA SER A 428 -15.80 4.63 4.71
C SER A 428 -15.52 6.14 4.52
N ARG A 429 -16.51 6.90 4.02
CA ARG A 429 -16.39 8.35 3.86
C ARG A 429 -16.53 9.13 5.17
N ALA A 430 -17.40 8.66 6.06
CA ALA A 430 -17.74 9.34 7.30
C ALA A 430 -16.75 9.06 8.44
N LEU A 431 -16.07 7.91 8.41
CA LEU A 431 -15.16 7.53 9.49
C LEU A 431 -13.80 8.20 9.39
N PRO A 432 -13.25 8.69 10.53
CA PRO A 432 -11.83 8.95 10.62
C PRO A 432 -11.03 7.70 10.29
N ARG A 433 -9.82 7.89 9.77
CA ARG A 433 -8.88 6.84 9.39
C ARG A 433 -7.68 6.77 10.33
N ALA A 434 -7.44 7.82 11.11
CA ALA A 434 -6.41 7.87 12.14
C ALA A 434 -7.03 8.24 13.50
N PHE A 435 -6.58 7.57 14.56
CA PHE A 435 -7.13 7.67 15.90
C PHE A 435 -6.03 7.52 16.95
N THR A 436 -6.31 8.02 18.15
CA THR A 436 -5.74 7.43 19.37
C THR A 436 -6.50 6.14 19.72
N VAL A 437 -5.89 5.21 20.46
CA VAL A 437 -6.57 3.96 20.83
C VAL A 437 -7.82 4.23 21.68
N SER A 438 -7.74 5.22 22.58
CA SER A 438 -8.89 5.70 23.36
C SER A 438 -10.01 6.26 22.48
N GLY A 439 -9.68 7.09 21.48
CA GLY A 439 -10.63 7.68 20.54
C GLY A 439 -11.32 6.63 19.67
N HIS A 440 -10.59 5.62 19.20
CA HIS A 440 -11.16 4.52 18.43
C HIS A 440 -12.23 3.76 19.22
N ALA A 441 -12.00 3.46 20.51
CA ALA A 441 -12.97 2.75 21.33
C ALA A 441 -14.30 3.51 21.48
N ALA A 442 -14.27 4.84 21.57
CA ALA A 442 -15.46 5.67 21.60
C ALA A 442 -16.23 5.59 20.27
N VAL A 443 -15.53 5.70 19.13
CA VAL A 443 -16.13 5.61 17.80
C VAL A 443 -16.75 4.24 17.55
N THR A 444 -16.07 3.15 17.91
CA THR A 444 -16.62 1.79 17.81
C THR A 444 -17.94 1.68 18.59
N LYS A 445 -17.99 2.18 19.82
CA LYS A 445 -19.22 2.15 20.64
C LYS A 445 -20.37 2.91 19.99
N HIS A 446 -20.09 4.09 19.41
CA HIS A 446 -21.11 4.87 18.69
C HIS A 446 -21.59 4.17 17.41
N LEU A 447 -20.67 3.56 16.65
CA LEU A 447 -21.02 2.80 15.45
C LEU A 447 -21.88 1.58 15.77
N THR A 448 -21.50 0.80 16.78
CA THR A 448 -22.29 -0.37 17.20
C THR A 448 -23.70 0.04 17.63
N ALA A 449 -23.84 1.17 18.32
CA ALA A 449 -25.16 1.72 18.66
C ALA A 449 -25.95 2.14 17.41
N MET A 450 -25.28 2.77 16.42
CA MET A 450 -25.91 3.17 15.16
C MET A 450 -26.40 1.97 14.34
N TYR A 451 -25.65 0.87 14.29
CA TYR A 451 -26.06 -0.34 13.54
C TYR A 451 -27.36 -0.97 14.08
N GLY A 452 -27.61 -0.81 15.38
CA GLY A 452 -28.85 -1.23 16.04
C GLY A 452 -30.03 -0.25 15.87
N SER A 453 -29.83 0.92 15.28
CA SER A 453 -30.89 1.94 15.19
C SER A 453 -31.95 1.60 14.12
N GLU A 454 -33.16 2.12 14.33
CA GLU A 454 -34.28 1.97 13.40
C GLU A 454 -33.97 2.66 12.06
N GLU A 455 -33.20 3.75 12.08
CA GLU A 455 -32.85 4.57 10.91
C GLU A 455 -32.04 3.78 9.88
N VAL A 456 -31.11 2.92 10.32
CA VAL A 456 -30.36 2.03 9.40
C VAL A 456 -31.30 1.04 8.72
N SER A 457 -32.29 0.52 9.46
CA SER A 457 -33.33 -0.36 8.90
C SER A 457 -34.11 0.34 7.79
N ILE A 458 -34.54 1.57 8.05
CA ILE A 458 -35.30 2.40 7.11
C ILE A 458 -34.43 2.75 5.89
N ALA A 459 -33.13 3.03 6.08
CA ALA A 459 -32.21 3.32 4.99
C ALA A 459 -32.03 2.12 4.05
N PHE A 460 -31.87 0.88 4.57
CA PHE A 460 -31.80 -0.33 3.74
C PHE A 460 -33.12 -0.60 3.00
N GLN A 461 -34.27 -0.37 3.65
CA GLN A 461 -35.57 -0.44 2.98
C GLN A 461 -35.69 0.57 1.83
N ALA A 462 -35.21 1.80 2.03
CA ALA A 462 -35.21 2.85 1.02
C ALA A 462 -34.23 2.58 -0.14
N MET A 463 -33.06 1.97 0.13
CA MET A 463 -32.08 1.59 -0.90
C MET A 463 -32.57 0.40 -1.76
N SER A 464 -33.38 -0.49 -1.19
CA SER A 464 -34.10 -1.56 -1.90
C SER A 464 -35.27 -1.01 -2.73
N PHE A 465 -34.99 -0.11 -3.68
CA PHE A 465 -35.99 0.61 -4.49
C PHE A 465 -36.96 -0.31 -5.26
N GLU A 466 -36.69 -1.60 -5.38
CA GLU A 466 -37.64 -2.56 -5.97
C GLU A 466 -38.92 -2.70 -5.12
N SER A 467 -38.79 -2.65 -3.79
CA SER A 467 -39.95 -2.75 -2.88
C SER A 467 -40.76 -1.45 -2.89
N VAL A 468 -40.10 -0.29 -2.88
CA VAL A 468 -40.72 1.03 -2.94
C VAL A 468 -41.35 1.28 -4.31
N ALA A 469 -40.71 0.86 -5.41
CA ALA A 469 -41.29 0.96 -6.75
C ALA A 469 -42.47 0.00 -6.96
N LYS A 470 -42.43 -1.22 -6.41
CA LYS A 470 -43.58 -2.15 -6.42
C LYS A 470 -44.72 -1.64 -5.54
N HIS A 471 -44.42 -1.03 -4.39
CA HIS A 471 -45.44 -0.38 -3.55
C HIS A 471 -45.99 0.89 -4.21
N ALA A 472 -45.16 1.69 -4.86
CA ALA A 472 -45.58 2.85 -5.66
C ALA A 472 -46.37 2.45 -6.92
N GLN A 473 -46.07 1.31 -7.55
CA GLN A 473 -46.87 0.74 -8.64
C GLN A 473 -48.20 0.16 -8.14
N LYS A 474 -48.21 -0.54 -7.00
CA LYS A 474 -49.45 -0.95 -6.32
C LYS A 474 -50.28 0.28 -5.94
N LEU A 475 -49.66 1.33 -5.41
CA LEU A 475 -50.29 2.61 -5.13
C LEU A 475 -50.77 3.31 -6.39
N ARG A 476 -50.04 3.29 -7.50
CA ARG A 476 -50.52 3.81 -8.78
C ARG A 476 -51.75 3.04 -9.27
N SER A 477 -51.80 1.73 -9.04
CA SER A 477 -52.94 0.88 -9.39
C SER A 477 -54.16 1.05 -8.46
N VAL A 478 -53.93 1.44 -7.19
CA VAL A 478 -54.97 1.73 -6.17
C VAL A 478 -55.45 3.18 -6.24
N ALA A 479 -54.54 4.14 -6.47
CA ALA A 479 -54.81 5.56 -6.69
C ALA A 479 -55.63 5.82 -7.96
N HIS A 480 -55.52 4.95 -8.96
CA HIS A 480 -56.43 5.00 -10.12
C HIS A 480 -57.86 4.55 -9.78
N LYS A 481 -58.09 3.91 -8.63
CA LYS A 481 -59.35 3.24 -8.27
C LYS A 481 -60.11 3.85 -7.09
N ALA A 482 -59.52 4.70 -6.24
CA ALA A 482 -60.27 5.32 -5.14
C ALA A 482 -59.68 6.66 -4.67
N GLY A 483 -60.38 7.77 -4.97
CA GLY A 483 -59.99 9.12 -4.54
C GLY A 483 -60.12 9.40 -3.04
N LYS A 484 -60.65 8.46 -2.24
CA LYS A 484 -60.80 8.59 -0.78
C LYS A 484 -59.75 7.81 0.02
N GLU A 485 -59.21 6.72 -0.55
CA GLU A 485 -58.13 5.90 0.06
C GLU A 485 -56.73 6.50 -0.13
N LEU A 486 -56.60 7.50 -1.01
CA LEU A 486 -55.34 8.22 -1.23
C LEU A 486 -54.90 9.00 0.03
N ALA A 487 -55.85 9.57 0.77
CA ALA A 487 -55.56 10.30 2.01
C ALA A 487 -55.07 9.35 3.10
N ASP A 488 -55.73 8.21 3.30
CA ASP A 488 -55.32 7.20 4.29
C ASP A 488 -53.98 6.52 3.91
N ALA A 489 -53.73 6.31 2.62
CA ALA A 489 -52.47 5.76 2.14
C ALA A 489 -51.32 6.77 2.19
N MET A 490 -51.60 8.07 2.00
CA MET A 490 -50.61 9.13 2.21
C MET A 490 -50.35 9.36 3.71
N ASP A 491 -51.34 9.25 4.58
CA ASP A 491 -51.16 9.29 6.05
C ASP A 491 -50.28 8.12 6.56
N ALA A 492 -50.41 6.93 5.95
CA ALA A 492 -49.55 5.79 6.28
C ALA A 492 -48.11 5.92 5.75
N LEU A 493 -47.91 6.66 4.65
CA LEU A 493 -46.61 6.84 4.00
C LEU A 493 -45.88 8.12 4.41
N GLU A 494 -46.58 9.13 4.91
CA GLU A 494 -46.03 10.39 5.38
C GLU A 494 -44.83 10.18 6.33
N PRO A 495 -44.90 9.34 7.38
CA PRO A 495 -43.75 9.13 8.26
C PRO A 495 -42.57 8.50 7.52
N ILE A 496 -42.81 7.62 6.55
CA ILE A 496 -41.75 6.94 5.77
C ILE A 496 -41.11 7.91 4.77
N VAL A 497 -41.90 8.72 4.07
CA VAL A 497 -41.43 9.68 3.05
C VAL A 497 -40.79 10.91 3.69
N SER A 498 -41.33 11.38 4.82
CA SER A 498 -40.76 12.46 5.64
C SER A 498 -39.40 12.05 6.21
N THR A 499 -39.30 10.87 6.79
CA THR A 499 -38.08 10.39 7.45
C THR A 499 -37.04 9.95 6.43
N SER A 500 -37.43 9.17 5.41
CA SER A 500 -36.52 8.75 4.33
C SER A 500 -36.06 9.94 3.48
N GLY A 501 -36.94 10.91 3.22
CA GLY A 501 -36.58 12.15 2.51
C GLY A 501 -35.59 13.01 3.31
N LYS A 502 -35.76 13.11 4.63
CA LYS A 502 -34.80 13.80 5.51
C LYS A 502 -33.45 13.10 5.54
N ILE A 503 -33.42 11.78 5.66
CA ILE A 503 -32.16 11.00 5.69
C ILE A 503 -31.47 11.02 4.32
N MET A 504 -32.21 10.82 3.23
CA MET A 504 -31.67 10.86 1.88
C MET A 504 -31.17 12.24 1.49
N SER A 505 -31.78 13.33 1.99
CA SER A 505 -31.31 14.69 1.71
C SER A 505 -29.97 15.04 2.37
N MET A 506 -29.51 14.22 3.34
CA MET A 506 -28.17 14.33 3.92
C MET A 506 -27.09 13.62 3.09
N LEU A 507 -27.47 12.84 2.08
CA LEU A 507 -26.53 12.16 1.18
C LEU A 507 -26.17 13.07 -0.02
N PRO A 508 -24.91 13.08 -0.49
CA PRO A 508 -24.52 13.90 -1.63
C PRO A 508 -25.00 13.32 -2.98
N GLY A 509 -25.19 14.19 -3.97
CA GLY A 509 -25.48 13.81 -5.37
C GLY A 509 -26.98 13.59 -5.67
N PRO A 510 -27.32 12.83 -6.72
CA PRO A 510 -28.71 12.61 -7.18
C PRO A 510 -29.66 12.04 -6.12
N VAL A 511 -29.12 11.27 -5.18
CA VAL A 511 -29.86 10.70 -4.04
C VAL A 511 -30.22 11.79 -3.03
N GLY A 512 -29.31 12.74 -2.80
CA GLY A 512 -29.55 13.96 -2.02
C GLY A 512 -30.68 14.82 -2.58
N THR A 513 -30.64 15.05 -3.89
CA THR A 513 -31.68 15.81 -4.59
C THR A 513 -33.03 15.08 -4.55
N ALA A 514 -33.07 13.76 -4.76
CA ALA A 514 -34.28 12.96 -4.62
C ALA A 514 -34.84 13.01 -3.18
N GLY A 515 -33.99 12.85 -2.16
CA GLY A 515 -34.37 13.00 -0.75
C GLY A 515 -34.94 14.38 -0.43
N SER A 516 -34.30 15.44 -0.95
CA SER A 516 -34.77 16.82 -0.76
C SER A 516 -36.14 17.06 -1.40
N LEU A 517 -36.41 16.45 -2.56
CA LEU A 517 -37.71 16.53 -3.24
C LEU A 517 -38.79 15.75 -2.48
N MET A 518 -38.45 14.56 -1.95
CA MET A 518 -39.36 13.76 -1.13
C MET A 518 -39.72 14.48 0.17
N SER A 519 -38.73 15.09 0.85
CA SER A 519 -38.97 15.88 2.06
C SER A 519 -39.81 17.13 1.77
N ARG A 520 -39.55 17.83 0.65
CA ARG A 520 -40.38 18.96 0.20
C ARG A 520 -41.80 18.54 -0.15
N GLY A 521 -41.98 17.39 -0.79
CA GLY A 521 -43.30 16.82 -1.10
C GLY A 521 -44.11 16.48 0.17
N ALA A 522 -43.46 15.87 1.17
CA ALA A 522 -44.08 15.59 2.46
C ALA A 522 -44.48 16.88 3.20
N ASN A 523 -43.62 17.90 3.21
CA ASN A 523 -43.95 19.20 3.82
C ASN A 523 -45.08 19.92 3.09
N ALA A 524 -45.13 19.85 1.76
CA ALA A 524 -46.21 20.44 0.96
C ALA A 524 -47.56 19.76 1.24
N TYR A 525 -47.56 18.44 1.41
CA TYR A 525 -48.76 17.68 1.80
C TYR A 525 -49.27 18.08 3.19
N ASN A 526 -48.36 18.20 4.17
CA ASN A 526 -48.72 18.61 5.53
C ASN A 526 -49.30 20.03 5.59
N ASN A 527 -48.78 20.94 4.78
CA ASN A 527 -49.30 22.31 4.65
C ASN A 527 -50.67 22.38 3.93
N MET A 528 -51.05 21.37 3.15
CA MET A 528 -52.39 21.27 2.54
C MET A 528 -53.42 20.63 3.49
N ARG A 529 -52.94 19.93 4.54
CA ARG A 529 -53.76 19.29 5.57
C ARG A 529 -54.13 20.24 6.71
N SER A 530 -53.26 21.20 7.03
CA SER A 530 -53.52 22.32 7.94
C SER A 530 -54.36 23.39 7.26
#